data_AF-A0A964V329-F1
#
_entry.id   AF-A0A964V329-F1
#
_cell.length_a   1.000
_cell.length_b   1.000
_cell.length_c   1.000
_cell.angle_alpha   90.00
_cell.angle_beta   90.00
_cell.angle_gamma   90.00
#
_symmetry.space_group_name_H-M   'P 1'
#
loop_
_entity.id
_entity.type
_entity.pdbx_description
1 polymer ?
#
loop_
_entity_poly.entity_id
_entity_poly.type
_entity_poly.pdbx_seq_one_letter_code
_entity_poly.pdbx_strand_id
1 'polypeptide(L)'
;MMAWKKSNPEVVSRFTAALPDDPAIEVKKMFGYTACFVNGNFFIGLHEDNIVARLPGALREKFPEMANADAFDPMKNGRGMKDWWLIPASLASDGTQLRSLVCAMFEEIKLMPAKEPKRPY
;
A
#
# COMPACT_ATOMS: atom_id res chain seq x y z
N MET A 1 -8.92 26.33 -3.64
CA MET A 1 -9.62 25.03 -3.68
C MET A 1 -8.63 24.05 -4.29
N MET A 2 -7.86 23.31 -3.47
CA MET A 2 -6.86 22.38 -4.01
C MET A 2 -7.60 21.22 -4.68
N ALA A 3 -7.61 21.20 -6.01
CA ALA A 3 -8.18 20.13 -6.81
C ALA A 3 -7.31 18.89 -6.60
N TRP A 4 -7.65 18.08 -5.60
CA TRP A 4 -7.08 16.76 -5.43
C TRP A 4 -7.36 15.96 -6.71
N LYS A 5 -6.31 15.60 -7.45
CA LYS A 5 -6.46 14.82 -8.69
C LYS A 5 -7.10 13.48 -8.32
N LYS A 6 -8.36 13.25 -8.71
CA LYS A 6 -9.01 11.95 -8.50
C LYS A 6 -8.17 10.87 -9.19
N SER A 7 -7.89 9.78 -8.48
CA SER A 7 -7.30 8.58 -9.10
C SER A 7 -8.18 8.13 -10.24
N ASN A 8 -7.55 7.61 -11.30
CA ASN A 8 -8.28 6.98 -12.39
C ASN A 8 -9.22 5.88 -11.82
N PRO A 9 -10.54 5.91 -12.12
CA PRO A 9 -11.50 4.92 -11.62
C PRO A 9 -11.13 3.48 -11.98
N GLU A 10 -10.45 3.24 -13.10
CA GLU A 10 -9.95 1.91 -13.45
C GLU A 10 -8.91 1.40 -12.44
N VAL A 11 -7.98 2.26 -12.01
CA VAL A 11 -6.94 1.91 -11.03
C VAL A 11 -7.58 1.62 -9.68
N VAL A 12 -8.58 2.41 -9.28
CA VAL A 12 -9.37 2.17 -8.06
C VAL A 12 -10.08 0.82 -8.10
N SER A 13 -10.71 0.50 -9.24
CA SER A 13 -11.41 -0.77 -9.41
C SER A 13 -10.46 -1.96 -9.36
N ARG A 14 -9.30 -1.89 -10.04
CA ARG A 14 -8.27 -2.95 -10.02
C ARG A 14 -7.67 -3.14 -8.64
N PHE A 15 -7.35 -2.04 -7.96
CA PHE A 15 -6.87 -2.06 -6.59
C PHE A 15 -7.87 -2.72 -5.65
N THR A 16 -9.15 -2.31 -5.72
CA THR A 16 -10.19 -2.86 -4.86
C THR A 16 -10.44 -4.35 -5.16
N ALA A 17 -10.38 -4.75 -6.43
CA ALA A 17 -10.51 -6.16 -6.82
C ALA A 17 -9.31 -7.03 -6.41
N ALA A 18 -8.13 -6.42 -6.23
CA ALA A 18 -6.93 -7.11 -5.77
C ALA A 18 -6.86 -7.25 -4.25
N LEU A 19 -7.66 -6.49 -3.49
CA LEU A 19 -7.71 -6.61 -2.04
C LEU A 19 -8.38 -7.93 -1.63
N PRO A 20 -7.80 -8.68 -0.66
CA PRO A 20 -8.48 -9.80 -0.06
C PRO A 20 -9.70 -9.32 0.73
N ASP A 21 -10.76 -10.13 0.73
CA ASP A 21 -11.92 -9.92 1.60
C ASP A 21 -11.58 -10.51 2.98
N ASP A 22 -11.07 -9.68 3.88
CA ASP A 22 -10.73 -10.07 5.25
C ASP A 22 -11.12 -8.95 6.23
N PRO A 23 -11.82 -9.26 7.34
CA PRO A 23 -12.26 -8.27 8.32
C PRO A 23 -11.12 -7.57 9.07
N ALA A 24 -9.90 -8.10 9.03
CA ALA A 24 -8.72 -7.45 9.58
C ALA A 24 -8.27 -6.22 8.76
N ILE A 25 -8.78 -6.06 7.53
CA ILE A 25 -8.46 -4.93 6.66
C ILE A 25 -9.37 -3.75 6.97
N GLU A 26 -8.79 -2.73 7.59
CA GLU A 26 -9.40 -1.42 7.77
C GLU A 26 -9.15 -0.54 6.55
N VAL A 27 -10.18 -0.33 5.72
CA VAL A 27 -10.12 0.60 4.59
C VAL A 27 -10.45 2.02 5.08
N LYS A 28 -9.50 2.94 4.95
CA LYS A 28 -9.61 4.36 5.28
C LYS A 28 -9.33 5.23 4.06
N LYS A 29 -9.86 6.45 4.04
CA LYS A 29 -9.51 7.43 3.02
C LYS A 29 -8.41 8.34 3.56
N MET A 30 -7.23 8.28 2.96
CA MET A 30 -6.15 9.21 3.22
C MET A 30 -5.91 10.04 1.97
N PHE A 31 -5.87 11.36 2.11
CA PHE A 31 -5.52 12.23 0.99
C PHE A 31 -6.47 12.04 -0.22
N GLY A 32 -7.77 11.84 0.02
CA GLY A 32 -8.75 11.58 -1.05
C GLY A 32 -8.65 10.21 -1.73
N TYR A 33 -7.68 9.37 -1.34
CA TYR A 33 -7.43 8.05 -1.90
C TYR A 33 -7.72 6.93 -0.90
N THR A 34 -7.99 5.73 -1.43
CA THR A 34 -8.23 4.53 -0.62
C THR A 34 -6.91 4.02 -0.05
N ALA A 35 -6.86 3.83 1.26
CA ALA A 35 -5.74 3.28 2.00
C ALA A 35 -6.23 2.15 2.91
N CYS A 36 -5.51 1.05 2.93
CA CYS A 36 -5.84 -0.15 3.69
C CYS A 36 -4.83 -0.34 4.82
N PHE A 37 -5.37 -0.65 6.00
CA PHE A 37 -4.62 -0.88 7.22
C PHE A 37 -4.94 -2.27 7.74
N VAL A 38 -3.97 -2.90 8.39
CA VAL A 38 -4.14 -4.20 9.05
C VAL A 38 -3.55 -4.08 10.44
N ASN A 39 -4.33 -4.35 11.48
CA ASN A 39 -3.88 -4.21 12.88
C ASN A 39 -3.27 -2.82 13.20
N GLY A 40 -3.83 -1.75 12.62
CA GLY A 40 -3.29 -0.38 12.75
C GLY A 40 -2.00 -0.09 11.98
N ASN A 41 -1.46 -1.06 11.23
CA ASN A 41 -0.33 -0.87 10.32
C ASN A 41 -0.84 -0.55 8.92
N PHE A 42 -0.31 0.51 8.30
CA PHE A 42 -0.55 0.76 6.88
C PHE A 42 0.01 -0.42 6.09
N PHE A 43 -0.85 -0.99 5.25
CA PHE A 43 -0.52 -2.10 4.39
C PHE A 43 -0.29 -1.62 2.96
N ILE A 44 -1.35 -1.09 2.32
CA ILE A 44 -1.33 -0.66 0.93
C ILE A 44 -2.33 0.47 0.71
N GLY A 45 -2.09 1.35 -0.24
CA GLY A 45 -3.03 2.40 -0.58
C GLY A 45 -2.77 2.99 -1.96
N LEU A 46 -3.68 3.84 -2.39
CA LEU A 46 -3.59 4.57 -3.65
C LEU A 46 -3.00 5.95 -3.41
N HIS A 47 -2.19 6.40 -4.37
CA HIS A 47 -1.66 7.75 -4.41
C HIS A 47 -1.61 8.23 -5.86
N GLU A 48 -2.48 9.18 -6.21
CA GLU A 48 -2.70 9.64 -7.58
C GLU A 48 -3.07 8.47 -8.51
N ASP A 49 -2.20 8.13 -9.47
CA ASP A 49 -2.38 7.02 -10.41
C ASP A 49 -1.50 5.80 -10.04
N ASN A 50 -0.81 5.85 -8.89
CA ASN A 50 0.11 4.81 -8.43
C ASN A 50 -0.44 4.08 -7.21
N ILE A 51 -0.01 2.84 -7.05
CA ILE A 51 -0.29 2.03 -5.85
C ILE A 51 0.96 2.07 -4.97
N VAL A 52 0.76 2.30 -3.67
CA VAL A 52 1.82 2.41 -2.68
C VAL A 52 1.63 1.30 -1.65
N ALA A 53 2.68 0.53 -1.39
CA ALA A 53 2.70 -0.48 -0.34
C ALA A 53 3.75 -0.13 0.72
N ARG A 54 3.45 -0.50 1.97
CA ARG A 54 4.39 -0.35 3.06
C ARG A 54 4.91 -1.73 3.48
N LEU A 55 6.21 -1.92 3.34
CA LEU A 55 6.93 -3.16 3.63
C LEU A 55 8.00 -2.89 4.69
N PRO A 56 7.68 -3.06 5.99
CA PRO A 56 8.62 -2.79 7.07
C PRO A 56 9.74 -3.84 7.18
N GLY A 57 10.98 -3.36 7.38
CA GLY A 57 12.11 -4.21 7.72
C GLY A 57 12.45 -5.25 6.65
N ALA A 58 12.62 -6.51 7.07
CA ALA A 58 12.95 -7.63 6.19
C ALA A 58 11.77 -8.09 5.31
N LEU A 59 10.58 -7.52 5.49
CA LEU A 59 9.42 -7.90 4.70
C LEU A 59 9.64 -7.63 3.21
N ARG A 60 10.36 -6.56 2.89
CA ARG A 60 10.77 -6.21 1.54
C ARG A 60 11.58 -7.33 0.85
N GLU A 61 12.45 -8.00 1.59
CA GLU A 61 13.34 -9.05 1.06
C GLU A 61 12.55 -10.30 0.65
N LYS A 62 11.34 -10.50 1.20
CA LYS A 62 10.44 -11.59 0.82
C LYS A 62 9.74 -11.36 -0.52
N PHE A 63 9.74 -10.13 -1.04
CA PHE A 63 9.06 -9.76 -2.27
C PHE A 63 10.06 -9.38 -3.36
N PRO A 64 10.57 -10.35 -4.14
CA PRO A 64 11.51 -10.07 -5.23
C PRO A 64 10.88 -9.25 -6.35
N GLU A 65 9.58 -9.41 -6.60
CA GLU A 65 8.83 -8.57 -7.55
C GLU A 65 8.90 -7.09 -7.19
N MET A 66 8.91 -6.84 -5.88
CA MET A 66 9.00 -5.53 -5.34
C MET A 66 10.43 -5.00 -5.44
N ALA A 67 11.49 -5.80 -5.61
CA ALA A 67 12.89 -5.34 -5.62
C ALA A 67 13.16 -4.12 -6.55
N ASN A 68 12.46 -4.02 -7.68
CA ASN A 68 12.55 -2.91 -8.65
C ASN A 68 11.57 -1.75 -8.38
N ALA A 69 10.83 -1.80 -7.28
CA ALA A 69 9.92 -0.73 -6.85
C ALA A 69 10.71 0.50 -6.38
N ASP A 70 10.26 1.65 -6.83
CA ASP A 70 10.76 2.95 -6.37
C ASP A 70 10.36 3.21 -4.91
N ALA A 71 11.21 3.94 -4.19
CA ALA A 71 10.87 4.43 -2.86
C ALA A 71 9.75 5.47 -2.96
N PHE A 72 8.74 5.37 -2.10
CA PHE A 72 7.64 6.32 -2.11
C PHE A 72 8.07 7.66 -1.50
N ASP A 73 8.11 8.70 -2.33
CA ASP A 73 8.36 10.07 -1.92
C ASP A 73 7.10 10.94 -2.12
N PRO A 74 6.23 11.07 -1.10
CA PRO A 74 5.03 11.90 -1.20
C PRO A 74 5.34 13.40 -1.26
N MET A 75 6.52 13.82 -0.78
CA MET A 75 6.90 15.23 -0.70
C MET A 75 7.74 15.69 -1.89
N LYS A 76 8.10 14.78 -2.81
CA LYS A 76 8.99 15.01 -3.97
C LYS A 76 10.26 15.78 -3.59
N ASN A 77 10.77 15.54 -2.38
CA ASN A 77 11.95 16.23 -1.84
C ASN A 77 13.22 15.37 -1.93
N GLY A 78 13.14 14.22 -2.60
CA GLY A 78 14.22 13.25 -2.73
C GLY A 78 14.40 12.36 -1.49
N ARG A 79 13.53 12.46 -0.48
CA ARG A 79 13.57 11.65 0.73
C ARG A 79 12.41 10.66 0.72
N GLY A 80 12.62 9.53 0.06
CA GLY A 80 11.70 8.40 0.11
C GLY A 80 11.44 7.98 1.56
N MET A 81 10.17 7.73 1.89
CA MET A 81 9.79 7.24 3.21
C MET A 81 10.36 5.84 3.44
N LYS A 82 11.01 5.63 4.58
CA LYS A 82 11.51 4.32 4.99
C LYS A 82 10.36 3.33 5.10
N ASP A 83 10.53 2.14 4.50
CA ASP A 83 9.54 1.06 4.42
C ASP A 83 8.37 1.34 3.46
N TRP A 84 8.37 2.43 2.68
CA TRP A 84 7.30 2.71 1.71
C TRP A 84 7.80 2.59 0.28
N TRP A 85 7.05 1.88 -0.53
CA TRP A 85 7.43 1.48 -1.88
C TRP A 85 6.27 1.67 -2.86
N LEU A 86 6.59 2.11 -4.07
CA LEU A 86 5.65 2.21 -5.17
C LEU A 86 5.56 0.86 -5.89
N ILE A 87 4.35 0.30 -6.00
CA ILE A 87 4.16 -0.93 -6.79
C ILE A 87 4.53 -0.61 -8.25
N PRO A 88 5.45 -1.37 -8.87
CA PRO A 88 5.80 -1.20 -10.28
C PRO A 88 4.56 -1.25 -11.16
N ALA A 89 4.49 -0.36 -12.17
CA ALA A 89 3.36 -0.31 -13.09
C ALA A 89 3.09 -1.65 -13.80
N SER A 90 4.13 -2.46 -14.03
CA SER A 90 4.01 -3.82 -14.57
C SER A 90 3.16 -4.73 -13.67
N LEU A 91 3.37 -4.68 -12.35
CA LEU A 91 2.58 -5.43 -11.38
C LEU A 91 1.19 -4.83 -11.21
N ALA A 92 1.08 -3.50 -11.16
CA ALA A 92 -0.20 -2.80 -11.02
C ALA A 92 -1.12 -3.01 -12.25
N SER A 93 -0.54 -3.27 -13.42
CA SER A 93 -1.29 -3.56 -14.65
C SER A 93 -1.78 -5.01 -14.71
N ASP A 94 -1.07 -5.94 -14.08
CA ASP A 94 -1.46 -7.35 -13.97
C ASP A 94 -2.27 -7.60 -12.69
N GLY A 95 -3.59 -7.66 -12.82
CA GLY A 95 -4.48 -7.87 -11.68
C GLY A 95 -4.23 -9.18 -10.91
N THR A 96 -3.70 -10.22 -11.55
CA THR A 96 -3.42 -11.51 -10.90
C THR A 96 -2.16 -11.43 -10.05
N GLN A 97 -1.11 -10.82 -10.58
CA GLN A 97 0.13 -10.57 -9.84
C GLN A 97 -0.12 -9.59 -8.71
N LEU A 98 -0.83 -8.48 -8.98
CA LEU A 98 -1.21 -7.51 -7.95
C LEU A 98 -1.97 -8.20 -6.81
N ARG A 99 -2.99 -9.01 -7.13
CA ARG A 99 -3.75 -9.74 -6.10
C ARG A 99 -2.87 -10.70 -5.32
N SER A 100 -2.02 -11.48 -5.99
CA SER A 100 -1.13 -12.45 -5.33
C SER A 100 -0.16 -11.75 -4.39
N LEU A 101 0.44 -10.64 -4.84
CA LEU A 101 1.34 -9.82 -4.05
C LEU A 101 0.60 -9.20 -2.85
N VAL A 102 -0.58 -8.62 -3.07
CA VAL A 102 -1.41 -8.04 -2.01
C VAL A 102 -1.78 -9.11 -0.98
N CYS A 103 -2.24 -10.28 -1.39
CA CYS A 103 -2.51 -11.38 -0.47
C CYS A 103 -1.27 -11.80 0.34
N ALA A 104 -0.11 -11.96 -0.31
CA ALA A 104 1.11 -12.37 0.37
C ALA A 104 1.62 -11.30 1.35
N MET A 105 1.58 -10.02 0.97
CA MET A 105 1.90 -8.91 1.87
C MET A 105 0.91 -8.82 3.04
N PHE A 106 -0.38 -9.05 2.79
CA PHE A 106 -1.43 -9.05 3.81
C PHE A 106 -1.15 -10.11 4.88
N GLU A 107 -0.87 -11.36 4.48
CA GLU A 107 -0.56 -12.46 5.40
C GLU A 107 0.63 -12.11 6.31
N GLU A 108 1.69 -11.55 5.74
CA GLU A 108 2.87 -11.16 6.49
C GLU A 108 2.61 -10.01 7.48
N ILE A 109 1.85 -8.99 7.06
CA ILE A 109 1.50 -7.87 7.95
C ILE A 109 0.49 -8.31 9.02
N LYS A 110 -0.39 -9.26 8.70
CA LYS A 110 -1.31 -9.88 9.65
C LYS A 110 -0.56 -10.66 10.73
N LEU A 111 0.55 -11.30 10.38
CA LEU A 111 1.45 -11.96 11.34
C LEU A 111 2.27 -10.97 12.18
N MET A 112 2.47 -9.74 11.71
CA MET A 112 3.15 -8.72 12.52
C MET A 112 2.28 -8.29 13.70
N PRO A 113 2.90 -8.03 14.88
CA PRO A 113 2.16 -7.55 16.03
C PRO A 113 1.48 -6.21 15.68
N ALA A 114 0.23 -6.06 16.15
CA ALA A 114 -0.49 -4.80 16.05
C ALA A 114 0.40 -3.67 16.58
N LYS A 115 0.48 -2.57 15.83
CA LYS A 115 1.29 -1.43 16.29
C LYS A 115 0.65 -0.92 17.57
N GLU A 116 1.33 -1.07 18.71
CA GLU A 116 0.83 -0.53 19.97
C GLU A 116 0.54 0.97 19.76
N PRO A 117 -0.70 1.42 20.00
CA PRO A 117 -1.00 2.84 19.91
C PRO A 117 -0.09 3.54 20.92
N LYS A 118 0.77 4.45 20.43
CA LYS A 118 1.54 5.32 21.32
C LYS A 118 0.53 6.02 22.22
N ARG A 119 0.59 5.73 23.53
CA ARG A 119 -0.25 6.39 24.53
C ARG A 119 -0.10 7.90 24.35
N PRO A 120 -1.19 8.66 24.15
CA PRO A 120 -1.11 10.10 24.26
C PRO A 120 -0.67 10.42 25.70
N TYR A 121 0.37 11.25 25.82
CA TYR A 121 0.84 11.81 27.09
C TYR A 121 -0.12 12.93 27.52
#